data_AF-D8LM94-F1
#
_entry.id   AF-D8LM94-F1
#
_cell.length_a   1.000
_cell.length_b   1.000
_cell.length_c   1.000
_cell.angle_alpha   90.00
_cell.angle_beta   90.00
_cell.angle_gamma   90.00
#
_symmetry.space_group_name_H-M   'P 1'
#
loop_
_entity.id
_entity.type
_entity.pdbx_description
1 polymer ?
#
loop_
_entity_poly.entity_id
_entity_poly.type
_entity_poly.pdbx_seq_one_letter_code
_entity_poly.pdbx_strand_id
1 'polypeptide(L)'
;MDSPTEPIVGTFAPSVAPPVSTHPDCEDPVGAFNQCGGAGYEGSACCRTGYDCVEMADCYSECRPRGDRCSENWGQCGGLHWEGPECCWPGARCAERTEWYHQCIPEDTAA
;
A
#
# COMPACT_ATOMS: atom_id res chain seq x y z
N MET A 1 -3.51 -52.38 -15.67
CA MET A 1 -4.50 -52.20 -14.58
C MET A 1 -4.51 -50.72 -14.29
N ASP A 2 -5.58 -50.10 -14.73
CA ASP A 2 -5.76 -48.70 -15.09
C ASP A 2 -5.81 -47.79 -13.85
N SER A 3 -5.01 -46.72 -13.83
CA SER A 3 -5.10 -45.67 -12.80
C SER A 3 -6.18 -44.68 -13.21
N PRO A 4 -7.25 -44.48 -12.41
CA PRO A 4 -8.27 -43.51 -12.76
C PRO A 4 -7.68 -42.10 -12.65
N THR A 5 -7.54 -41.45 -13.80
CA THR A 5 -7.38 -40.00 -13.90
C THR A 5 -8.77 -39.40 -13.73
N GLU A 6 -9.13 -39.05 -12.49
CA GLU A 6 -10.34 -38.30 -12.22
C GLU A 6 -10.16 -36.83 -12.65
N PRO A 7 -11.11 -36.24 -13.39
CA PRO A 7 -11.04 -34.83 -13.75
C PRO A 7 -11.34 -33.98 -12.51
N ILE A 8 -10.37 -33.16 -12.11
CA ILE A 8 -10.58 -32.08 -11.14
C ILE A 8 -11.54 -31.04 -11.75
N VAL A 9 -12.84 -31.25 -11.59
CA VAL A 9 -13.85 -30.23 -11.90
C VAL A 9 -13.72 -29.15 -10.82
N GLY A 10 -12.90 -28.14 -11.09
CA GLY A 10 -12.84 -26.92 -10.31
C GLY A 10 -14.17 -26.19 -10.42
N THR A 11 -15.02 -26.40 -9.42
CA THR A 11 -16.24 -25.60 -9.21
C THR A 11 -15.80 -24.18 -8.87
N PHE A 12 -15.83 -23.30 -9.87
CA PHE A 12 -15.73 -21.86 -9.66
C PHE A 12 -17.00 -21.40 -8.93
N ALA A 13 -16.91 -21.32 -7.61
CA ALA A 13 -17.94 -20.66 -6.81
C ALA A 13 -18.04 -19.18 -7.23
N PRO A 14 -19.26 -18.62 -7.34
CA PRO A 14 -19.40 -17.21 -7.69
C PRO A 14 -18.72 -16.35 -6.63
N SER A 15 -17.88 -15.43 -7.09
CA SER A 15 -17.22 -14.41 -6.26
C SER A 15 -18.28 -13.56 -5.58
N VAL A 16 -18.56 -13.88 -4.32
CA VAL A 16 -19.35 -13.04 -3.45
C VAL A 16 -18.55 -11.76 -3.26
N ALA A 17 -19.10 -10.61 -3.66
CA ALA A 17 -18.49 -9.32 -3.41
C ALA A 17 -18.17 -9.21 -1.91
N PRO A 18 -16.96 -8.77 -1.53
CA PRO A 18 -16.58 -8.67 -0.11
C PRO A 18 -17.62 -7.84 0.64
N PRO A 19 -17.89 -8.14 1.92
CA PRO A 19 -18.72 -7.28 2.72
C PRO A 19 -18.12 -5.87 2.66
N VAL A 20 -18.91 -4.92 2.17
CA VAL A 20 -18.57 -3.50 2.27
C VAL A 20 -18.39 -3.25 3.75
N SER A 21 -17.13 -3.09 4.18
CA SER A 21 -16.82 -2.80 5.57
C SER A 21 -17.59 -1.54 5.95
N THR A 22 -18.58 -1.72 6.81
CA THR A 22 -19.48 -0.68 7.28
C THR A 22 -18.86 0.14 8.42
N HIS A 23 -17.53 0.17 8.56
CA HIS A 23 -16.89 1.10 9.49
C HIS A 23 -16.97 2.50 8.86
N PRO A 24 -17.80 3.41 9.40
CA PRO A 24 -18.22 4.61 8.68
C PRO A 24 -17.11 5.65 8.54
N ASP A 25 -16.06 5.58 9.35
CA ASP A 25 -14.87 6.41 9.25
C ASP A 25 -13.70 5.60 9.79
N CYS A 26 -12.47 5.92 9.38
CA CYS A 26 -11.25 5.18 9.71
C CYS A 26 -10.85 5.26 11.20
N GLU A 27 -11.70 4.81 12.11
CA GLU A 27 -11.34 4.48 13.47
C GLU A 27 -10.42 3.25 13.42
N ASP A 28 -9.15 3.47 13.74
CA ASP A 28 -8.05 2.49 13.63
C ASP A 28 -7.65 2.08 12.20
N PRO A 29 -6.96 2.98 11.47
CA PRO A 29 -6.52 2.69 10.12
C PRO A 29 -5.36 1.67 10.10
N VAL A 30 -5.37 0.79 9.11
CA VAL A 30 -4.28 -0.15 8.83
C VAL A 30 -2.98 0.63 8.58
N GLY A 31 -1.92 0.22 9.27
CA GLY A 31 -0.60 0.84 9.15
C GLY A 31 0.00 0.66 7.74
N ALA A 32 0.96 1.52 7.40
CA ALA A 32 1.71 1.43 6.15
C ALA A 32 2.24 0.02 5.88
N PHE A 33 2.11 -0.45 4.64
CA PHE A 33 2.62 -1.75 4.17
C PHE A 33 2.01 -2.98 4.86
N ASN A 34 0.93 -2.83 5.64
CA ASN A 34 0.21 -3.96 6.21
C ASN A 34 -0.96 -4.37 5.31
N GLN A 35 -1.42 -5.60 5.52
CA GLN A 35 -2.59 -6.15 4.81
C GLN A 35 -3.85 -5.36 5.12
N CYS A 36 -4.54 -4.89 4.08
CA CYS A 36 -5.80 -4.15 4.14
C CYS A 36 -6.91 -4.82 3.31
N GLY A 37 -6.64 -5.97 2.69
CA GLY A 37 -7.61 -6.64 1.84
C GLY A 37 -7.11 -7.97 1.29
N GLY A 38 -7.89 -8.52 0.35
CA GLY A 38 -7.67 -9.82 -0.28
C GLY A 38 -8.78 -10.82 0.03
N ALA A 39 -8.88 -11.88 -0.77
CA ALA A 39 -9.83 -12.96 -0.55
C ALA A 39 -9.69 -13.59 0.84
N GLY A 40 -10.79 -13.63 1.61
CA GLY A 40 -10.83 -14.17 2.97
C GLY A 40 -10.36 -13.22 4.07
N TYR A 41 -10.00 -11.97 3.75
CA TYR A 41 -9.61 -10.97 4.74
C TYR A 41 -10.83 -10.36 5.43
N GLU A 42 -10.87 -10.42 6.76
CA GLU A 42 -11.98 -9.90 7.60
C GLU A 42 -11.62 -8.59 8.33
N GLY A 43 -10.43 -8.04 8.10
CA GLY A 43 -9.95 -6.82 8.76
C GLY A 43 -10.38 -5.52 8.06
N SER A 44 -9.81 -4.40 8.50
CA SER A 44 -10.12 -3.06 7.95
C SER A 44 -9.51 -2.85 6.56
N ALA A 45 -10.29 -2.27 5.65
CA ALA A 45 -9.80 -1.81 4.35
C ALA A 45 -9.33 -0.35 4.35
N CYS A 46 -9.50 0.36 5.46
CA CYS A 46 -9.01 1.74 5.55
C CYS A 46 -7.53 1.76 5.94
N CYS A 47 -6.71 2.34 5.06
CA CYS A 47 -5.31 2.60 5.31
C CYS A 47 -5.09 3.94 6.02
N ARG A 48 -3.97 4.07 6.73
CA ARG A 48 -3.57 5.34 7.36
C ARG A 48 -3.56 6.47 6.34
N THR A 49 -3.79 7.70 6.79
CA THR A 49 -3.80 8.88 5.91
C THR A 49 -2.58 8.92 4.99
N GLY A 50 -2.84 9.16 3.71
CA GLY A 50 -1.81 9.17 2.67
C GLY A 50 -1.53 7.80 2.06
N TYR A 51 -2.19 6.73 2.49
CA TYR A 51 -2.05 5.40 1.91
C TYR A 51 -3.38 4.94 1.30
N ASP A 52 -3.30 4.14 0.23
CA ASP A 52 -4.42 3.46 -0.39
C ASP A 52 -4.25 1.95 -0.29
N CYS A 53 -5.37 1.23 -0.17
CA CYS A 53 -5.36 -0.22 -0.19
C CYS A 53 -5.22 -0.71 -1.64
N VAL A 54 -4.06 -1.26 -1.99
CA VAL A 54 -3.74 -1.69 -3.36
C VAL A 54 -3.69 -3.22 -3.40
N GLU A 55 -4.34 -3.81 -4.41
CA GLU A 55 -4.29 -5.25 -4.65
C GLU A 55 -2.90 -5.66 -5.14
N MET A 56 -2.29 -6.63 -4.45
CA MET A 56 -0.95 -7.12 -4.74
C MET A 56 -0.98 -8.60 -5.18
N ALA A 57 -1.97 -9.36 -4.69
CA ALA A 57 -2.31 -10.72 -5.10
C ALA A 57 -3.76 -11.04 -4.71
N ASP A 58 -4.30 -12.18 -5.20
CA ASP A 58 -5.69 -12.61 -4.98
C ASP A 58 -6.13 -12.56 -3.50
N CYS A 59 -5.28 -13.07 -2.59
CA CYS A 59 -5.56 -13.12 -1.15
C CYS A 59 -4.85 -12.02 -0.34
N TYR A 60 -4.26 -11.01 -0.99
CA TYR A 60 -3.44 -10.00 -0.32
C TYR A 60 -3.53 -8.63 -1.01
N SER A 61 -4.13 -7.67 -0.30
CA SER A 61 -4.03 -6.24 -0.62
C SER A 61 -3.27 -5.53 0.49
N GLU A 62 -2.48 -4.52 0.14
CA GLU A 62 -1.55 -3.86 1.05
C GLU A 62 -1.73 -2.34 1.03
N CYS A 63 -1.59 -1.71 2.20
CA CYS A 63 -1.57 -0.25 2.29
C CYS A 63 -0.30 0.32 1.64
N ARG A 64 -0.45 0.92 0.46
CA ARG A 64 0.64 1.55 -0.30
C ARG A 64 0.54 3.08 -0.29
N PRO A 65 1.68 3.80 -0.31
CA PRO A 65 1.69 5.27 -0.34
C PRO A 65 0.92 5.81 -1.55
N ARG A 66 0.10 6.85 -1.34
CA ARG A 66 -0.47 7.65 -2.41
C ARG A 66 0.67 8.37 -3.13
N GLY A 67 1.03 7.87 -4.29
CA GLY A 67 2.18 8.36 -5.05
C GLY A 67 3.31 7.34 -5.01
N ASP A 68 3.11 6.19 -5.64
CA ASP A 68 4.10 5.12 -5.82
C ASP A 68 5.35 5.58 -6.60
N ARG A 69 5.33 6.83 -7.07
CA ARG A 69 6.43 7.54 -7.72
C ARG A 69 7.03 8.64 -6.84
N CYS A 70 6.69 8.71 -5.56
CA CYS A 70 7.34 9.59 -4.59
C CYS A 70 8.48 8.84 -3.92
N SER A 71 9.52 9.56 -3.54
CA SER A 71 10.68 9.00 -2.85
C SER A 71 10.32 8.54 -1.45
N GLU A 72 10.93 7.44 -1.03
CA GLU A 72 10.75 6.90 0.31
C GLU A 72 11.27 7.86 1.38
N ASN A 73 10.88 7.62 2.63
CA ASN A 73 11.48 8.31 3.77
C ASN A 73 13.00 8.16 3.73
N TRP A 74 13.72 9.27 3.93
CA TRP A 74 15.17 9.40 3.82
C TRP A 74 15.75 9.27 2.40
N GLY A 75 14.91 9.02 1.38
CA GLY A 75 15.29 9.00 -0.03
C GLY A 75 15.58 10.40 -0.59
N GLN A 76 16.26 10.45 -1.75
CA GLN A 76 16.47 11.71 -2.47
C GLN A 76 15.18 12.19 -3.13
N CYS A 77 14.83 13.46 -2.98
CA CYS A 77 13.59 14.04 -3.51
C CYS A 77 13.83 15.31 -4.34
N GLY A 78 15.07 15.53 -4.76
CA GLY A 78 15.45 16.76 -5.45
C GLY A 78 16.95 17.01 -5.40
N GLY A 79 17.32 18.16 -5.94
CA GLY A 79 18.69 18.62 -6.12
C GLY A 79 19.01 18.85 -7.59
N LEU A 80 20.08 19.59 -7.86
CA LEU A 80 20.56 19.84 -9.21
C LEU A 80 20.86 18.51 -9.94
N HIS A 81 20.37 18.40 -11.18
CA HIS A 81 20.44 17.22 -12.05
C HIS A 81 19.71 15.96 -11.53
N TRP A 82 18.85 16.09 -10.53
CA TRP A 82 17.98 14.99 -10.12
C TRP A 82 16.86 14.76 -11.15
N GLU A 83 16.73 13.53 -11.64
CA GLU A 83 15.68 13.11 -12.60
C GLU A 83 14.62 12.21 -11.95
N GLY A 84 14.73 11.98 -10.64
CA GLY A 84 13.80 11.15 -9.90
C GLY A 84 12.63 11.93 -9.30
N PRO A 85 11.92 11.33 -8.32
CA PRO A 85 10.77 11.95 -7.69
C PRO A 85 11.08 13.28 -6.99
N GLU A 86 10.17 14.24 -7.11
CA GLU A 86 10.23 15.53 -6.37
C GLU A 86 9.28 15.56 -5.15
N CYS A 87 8.52 14.49 -4.95
CA CYS A 87 7.64 14.29 -3.81
C CYS A 87 8.18 13.20 -2.87
N CYS A 88 7.72 13.21 -1.63
CA CYS A 88 8.05 12.22 -0.61
C CYS A 88 6.83 11.37 -0.27
N TRP A 89 7.07 10.18 0.27
CA TRP A 89 6.02 9.41 0.91
C TRP A 89 5.30 10.21 2.00
N PRO A 90 4.02 9.88 2.27
CA PRO A 90 3.23 10.58 3.26
C PRO A 90 3.92 10.65 4.62
N GLY A 91 3.84 11.80 5.26
CA GLY A 91 4.49 12.06 6.54
C GLY A 91 5.97 12.43 6.42
N ALA A 92 6.50 12.66 5.21
CA ALA A 92 7.80 13.25 5.00
C ALA A 92 7.73 14.48 4.10
N ARG A 93 8.63 15.43 4.34
CA ARG A 93 8.83 16.62 3.50
C ARG A 93 10.17 16.56 2.79
N CYS A 94 10.21 17.06 1.57
CA CYS A 94 11.47 17.21 0.86
C CYS A 94 12.26 18.41 1.44
N ALA A 95 13.44 18.15 1.99
CA ALA A 95 14.28 19.18 2.59
C ALA A 95 15.66 19.23 1.91
N GLU A 96 16.06 20.41 1.46
CA GLU A 96 17.40 20.66 0.94
C GLU A 96 18.47 20.28 1.99
N ARG A 97 19.43 19.45 1.59
CA ARG A 97 20.64 19.16 2.37
C ARG A 97 21.84 19.86 1.76
N THR A 98 21.91 19.83 0.43
CA THR A 98 22.83 20.58 -0.41
C THR A 98 22.10 20.96 -1.69
N GLU A 99 22.69 21.84 -2.50
CA GLU A 99 22.15 22.18 -3.83
C GLU A 99 21.99 20.95 -4.76
N TRP A 100 22.76 19.88 -4.54
CA TRP A 100 22.75 18.65 -5.36
C TRP A 100 21.87 17.54 -4.76
N TYR A 101 21.47 17.66 -3.50
CA TYR A 101 20.81 16.59 -2.75
C TYR A 101 19.76 17.16 -1.81
N HIS A 102 18.50 16.90 -2.13
CA HIS A 102 17.37 17.13 -1.22
C HIS A 102 16.89 15.78 -0.71
N GLN A 103 16.51 15.70 0.56
CA GLN A 103 16.18 14.44 1.22
C GLN A 103 14.77 14.49 1.79
N CYS A 104 14.02 13.39 1.65
CA CYS A 104 12.74 13.19 2.31
C CYS A 104 12.95 13.00 3.81
N ILE A 105 12.50 13.95 4.61
CA ILE A 105 12.65 13.90 6.06
C ILE A 105 11.29 13.60 6.66
N PRO A 106 11.13 12.46 7.34
CA PRO A 106 9.96 12.20 8.15
C PRO A 106 9.70 13.40 9.06
N GLU A 107 8.49 13.91 9.01
CA GLU A 107 8.02 14.85 10.01
C GLU A 107 7.77 14.02 11.27
N ASP A 108 8.48 14.35 12.35
CA ASP A 108 8.23 13.72 13.65
C ASP A 108 6.79 14.05 14.06
N THR A 109 5.84 13.15 13.75
CA THR A 109 4.64 13.01 14.58
C THR A 109 5.06 12.37 15.90
N ALA A 110 5.76 13.16 16.71
CA ALA A 110 5.87 12.99 18.14
C ALA A 110 5.04 14.10 18.79
N ALA A 111 3.75 13.84 18.98
CA ALA A 111 2.91 14.40 20.04
C ALA A 111 1.67 13.52 20.19
#